data_AF-A0A173SM01-F1
#
_entry.id   AF-A0A173SM01-F1
#
_cell.length_a   1.000
_cell.length_b   1.000
_cell.length_c   1.000
_cell.angle_alpha   90.00
_cell.angle_beta   90.00
_cell.angle_gamma   90.00
#
_symmetry.space_group_name_H-M   'P 1'
#
loop_
_entity.id
_entity.type
_entity.pdbx_description
1 polymer ?
#
loop_
_entity_poly.entity_id
_entity_poly.type
_entity_poly.pdbx_seq_one_letter_code
_entity_poly.pdbx_strand_id
1 'polypeptide(L)'
;MGAVRTAPRPFLTVKEVMILLGCKEDFAYKTMRKINKESESQGYISIGSGKVNKHLFADKLQIPEEDIEQAIQYVAAQENR
;
A
#
# COMPACT_ATOMS: atom_id res chain seq x y z
N MET A 1 -11.63 23.77 12.18
CA MET A 1 -11.45 22.30 12.32
C MET A 1 -9.97 22.01 12.16
N GLY A 2 -9.29 21.56 13.21
CA GLY A 2 -7.87 21.24 13.14
C GLY A 2 -7.66 19.98 12.32
N ALA A 3 -6.85 20.06 11.25
CA ALA A 3 -6.42 18.88 10.53
C ALA A 3 -5.64 17.99 11.51
N VAL A 4 -6.20 16.82 11.84
CA VAL A 4 -5.44 15.76 12.50
C VAL A 4 -4.33 15.40 11.54
N ARG A 5 -3.10 15.85 11.81
CA ARG A 5 -1.93 15.42 11.06
C ARG A 5 -1.69 13.96 11.42
N THR A 6 -2.29 13.05 10.67
CA THR A 6 -2.02 11.62 10.81
C THR A 6 -0.54 11.39 10.49
N ALA A 7 0.13 10.57 11.29
CA ALA A 7 1.53 10.24 11.04
C ALA A 7 1.70 9.70 9.61
N PRO A 8 2.78 10.05 8.91
CA PRO A 8 3.01 9.56 7.56
C PRO A 8 2.98 8.03 7.56
N ARG A 9 2.19 7.44 6.66
CA ARG A 9 2.11 5.99 6.46
C ARG A 9 2.88 5.59 5.20
N PRO A 10 4.19 5.25 5.30
CA PRO A 10 5.01 4.92 4.13
C PRO A 10 4.73 3.54 3.53
N PHE A 11 3.87 2.73 4.14
CA PHE A 11 3.59 1.36 3.71
C PHE A 11 2.09 1.11 3.54
N LEU A 12 1.77 0.32 2.52
CA LEU A 12 0.45 -0.22 2.26
C LEU A 12 0.36 -1.65 2.78
N THR A 13 -0.83 -2.00 3.24
CA THR A 13 -1.24 -3.33 3.69
C THR A 13 -1.96 -4.08 2.56
N VAL A 14 -2.13 -5.39 2.72
CA VAL A 14 -2.83 -6.21 1.73
C VAL A 14 -4.27 -5.74 1.48
N LYS A 15 -5.00 -5.30 2.51
CA LYS A 15 -6.38 -4.81 2.38
C LYS A 15 -6.46 -3.58 1.48
N GLU A 16 -5.52 -2.64 1.65
CA GLU A 16 -5.47 -1.42 0.84
C GLU A 16 -5.14 -1.75 -0.62
N VAL A 17 -4.19 -2.68 -0.84
CA VAL A 17 -3.85 -3.16 -2.18
C VAL A 17 -5.02 -3.89 -2.84
N MET A 18 -5.80 -4.69 -2.09
CA MET A 18 -6.99 -5.36 -2.63
C MET A 18 -8.03 -4.36 -3.15
N ILE A 19 -8.23 -3.25 -2.43
CA ILE A 19 -9.15 -2.18 -2.83
C ILE A 19 -8.61 -1.45 -4.06
N LEU A 20 -7.34 -1.04 -4.02
CA LEU A 20 -6.71 -0.32 -5.14
C LEU A 20 -6.73 -1.11 -6.45
N LEU A 21 -6.56 -2.43 -6.37
CA LEU A 21 -6.50 -3.30 -7.56
C LEU A 21 -7.81 -4.01 -7.86
N GLY A 22 -8.84 -3.87 -7.02
CA GLY A 22 -10.09 -4.62 -7.16
C GLY A 22 -9.90 -6.14 -7.20
N CYS A 23 -8.96 -6.67 -6.41
CA CYS A 23 -8.48 -8.05 -6.52
C CYS A 23 -8.63 -8.86 -5.23
N LYS A 24 -8.51 -10.19 -5.34
CA LYS A 24 -8.48 -11.10 -4.18
C LYS A 24 -7.13 -11.03 -3.46
N GLU A 25 -7.14 -11.43 -2.19
CA GLU A 25 -5.99 -11.39 -1.29
C GLU A 25 -4.74 -12.08 -1.87
N ASP A 26 -4.89 -13.27 -2.47
CA ASP A 26 -3.77 -14.00 -3.10
C ASP A 26 -3.08 -13.18 -4.20
N PHE A 27 -3.87 -12.46 -5.01
CA PHE A 27 -3.33 -11.62 -6.07
C PHE A 27 -2.65 -10.38 -5.51
N ALA A 28 -3.24 -9.76 -4.47
CA ALA A 28 -2.63 -8.64 -3.78
C ALA A 28 -1.25 -9.01 -3.20
N TYR A 29 -1.15 -10.14 -2.49
CA TYR A 29 0.14 -10.64 -1.99
C TYR A 29 1.12 -10.94 -3.11
N LYS A 30 0.68 -11.54 -4.22
CA LYS A 30 1.56 -11.83 -5.37
C LYS A 30 2.17 -10.54 -5.94
N THR A 31 1.36 -9.51 -6.11
CA THR A 31 1.79 -8.19 -6.60
C THR A 31 2.76 -7.53 -5.61
N MET A 32 2.41 -7.49 -4.32
CA MET A 32 3.27 -6.93 -3.28
C MET A 32 4.63 -7.63 -3.21
N ARG A 33 4.64 -8.97 -3.28
CA ARG A 33 5.90 -9.76 -3.28
C ARG A 33 6.77 -9.46 -4.49
N LYS A 34 6.17 -9.25 -5.67
CA LYS A 34 6.92 -8.88 -6.87
C LYS A 34 7.61 -7.53 -6.68
N ILE A 35 6.87 -6.53 -6.22
CA ILE A 35 7.39 -5.18 -5.99
C ILE A 35 8.48 -5.17 -4.91
N ASN A 36 8.26 -5.87 -3.80
CA ASN A 36 9.27 -5.98 -2.73
C ASN A 36 10.54 -6.67 -3.22
N LYS A 37 10.45 -7.76 -4.00
CA LYS A 37 11.64 -8.43 -4.58
C LYS A 37 12.41 -7.54 -5.54
N GLU A 38 11.72 -6.75 -6.35
CA GLU A 38 12.37 -5.76 -7.21
C GLU A 38 13.10 -4.69 -6.39
N SER A 39 12.49 -4.23 -5.29
CA SER A 39 13.12 -3.31 -4.34
C SER A 39 14.38 -3.91 -3.70
N GLU A 40 14.30 -5.15 -3.23
CA GLU A 40 15.42 -5.89 -2.65
C GLU A 40 16.58 -6.06 -3.65
N SER A 41 16.25 -6.31 -4.92
CA SER A 41 17.24 -6.42 -6.01
C SER A 41 17.97 -5.10 -6.27
N GLN A 42 17.40 -3.97 -5.87
CA GLN A 42 18.02 -2.64 -5.93
C GLN A 42 18.80 -2.28 -4.66
N GLY A 43 18.89 -3.20 -3.69
CA GLY A 43 19.62 -3.01 -2.43
C GLY A 43 18.78 -2.45 -1.29
N TYR A 44 17.46 -2.32 -1.47
CA TYR A 44 16.56 -1.88 -0.39
C TYR A 44 16.12 -3.04 0.52
N ILE A 45 15.67 -2.71 1.72
CA ILE A 45 15.16 -3.69 2.68
C ILE A 45 13.64 -3.75 2.57
N SER A 46 13.07 -4.96 2.44
CA SER A 46 11.63 -5.16 2.59
C SER A 46 11.25 -5.43 4.05
N ILE A 47 10.10 -4.90 4.49
CA ILE A 47 9.62 -4.99 5.89
C ILE A 47 8.88 -6.32 6.14
N GLY A 48 8.72 -7.18 5.13
CA GLY A 48 8.04 -8.48 5.22
C GLY A 48 6.83 -8.63 4.28
N SER A 49 6.19 -9.80 4.32
CA SER A 49 5.15 -10.22 3.36
C SER A 49 3.80 -9.49 3.45
N GLY A 50 3.56 -8.75 4.53
CA GLY A 50 2.29 -8.04 4.77
C GLY A 50 2.29 -6.56 4.40
N LYS A 51 3.43 -6.01 3.94
CA LYS A 51 3.58 -4.58 3.65
C LYS A 51 4.35 -4.34 2.36
N VAL A 52 4.01 -3.27 1.65
CA VAL A 52 4.74 -2.78 0.48
C VAL A 52 4.95 -1.28 0.61
N ASN A 53 6.09 -0.77 0.16
CA ASN A 53 6.38 0.67 0.18
C ASN A 53 5.37 1.39 -0.73
N LYS A 54 4.71 2.44 -0.21
CA LYS A 54 3.64 3.15 -0.93
C LYS A 54 4.12 3.82 -2.20
N HIS A 55 5.29 4.45 -2.16
CA HIS A 55 5.81 5.23 -3.28
C HIS A 55 6.26 4.29 -4.39
N LEU A 56 6.98 3.23 -4.02
CA LEU A 56 7.37 2.20 -4.98
C LEU A 56 6.15 1.52 -5.61
N PHE A 57 5.09 1.26 -4.84
CA PHE A 57 3.85 0.71 -5.36
C PHE A 57 3.16 1.68 -6.35
N ALA A 58 3.05 2.96 -5.98
CA ALA A 58 2.51 4.03 -6.82
C ALA A 58 3.27 4.12 -8.16
N ASP A 59 4.59 4.22 -8.09
CA ASP A 59 5.46 4.38 -9.25
C ASP A 59 5.38 3.17 -10.19
N LYS A 60 5.46 1.94 -9.63
CA LYS A 60 5.49 0.71 -10.43
C LYS A 60 4.18 0.43 -11.15
N LEU A 61 3.06 0.88 -10.60
CA LEU A 61 1.73 0.67 -11.17
C LEU A 61 1.15 1.94 -11.80
N GLN A 62 1.89 3.06 -11.77
CA GLN A 62 1.46 4.37 -12.25
C GLN A 62 0.12 4.81 -11.64
N ILE A 63 -0.05 4.55 -10.35
CA ILE A 63 -1.25 4.92 -9.59
C ILE A 63 -0.99 6.28 -8.91
N PRO A 64 -1.88 7.27 -9.07
CA PRO A 64 -1.78 8.55 -8.36
C PRO A 64 -1.73 8.36 -6.83
N GLU A 65 -0.90 9.14 -6.14
CA GLU A 65 -0.84 9.08 -4.67
C GLU A 65 -2.20 9.41 -4.02
N GLU A 66 -3.01 10.24 -4.66
CA GLU A 66 -4.36 10.60 -4.20
C GLU A 66 -5.28 9.37 -4.07
N ASP A 67 -5.21 8.44 -5.03
CA ASP A 67 -6.01 7.21 -5.00
C ASP A 67 -5.55 6.28 -3.88
N ILE A 68 -4.24 6.23 -3.63
CA ILE A 68 -3.64 5.48 -2.53
C ILE A 68 -4.10 6.03 -1.18
N GLU A 69 -4.12 7.35 -1.01
CA GLU A 69 -4.60 7.99 0.20
C GLU A 69 -6.08 7.74 0.44
N GLN A 70 -6.90 7.76 -0.61
CA GLN A 70 -8.32 7.41 -0.51
C GLN A 70 -8.53 5.96 -0.05
N ALA A 71 -7.78 5.00 -0.60
CA ALA A 71 -7.85 3.60 -0.17
C ALA A 71 -7.45 3.41 1.29
N ILE A 72 -6.38 4.09 1.71
CA ILE A 72 -5.93 4.16 3.12
C ILE A 72 -7.05 4.64 4.04
N GLN A 73 -7.70 5.76 3.69
CA GLN A 73 -8.78 6.35 4.48
C GLN A 73 -10.01 5.44 4.53
N TYR A 74 -10.34 4.81 3.40
CA TYR A 74 -11.45 3.88 3.32
C TYR A 74 -11.25 2.69 4.27
N VAL A 75 -10.07 2.05 4.26
CA VAL A 75 -9.79 0.92 5.17
C VAL A 75 -9.84 1.37 6.63
N ALA A 76 -9.24 2.50 6.97
CA ALA A 76 -9.26 3.05 8.33
C ALA A 76 -10.69 3.34 8.83
N ALA A 77 -11.58 3.78 7.94
CA ALA A 77 -12.99 4.02 8.29
C ALA A 77 -13.78 2.72 8.54
N GLN A 78 -13.39 1.60 7.91
CA GLN A 78 -14.03 0.30 8.15
C GLN A 78 -13.55 -0.37 9.44
N GLU A 79 -12.31 -0.12 9.89
CA GLU A 79 -11.76 -0.73 11.11
C GLU A 79 -12.22 -0.03 12.41
N ASN A 80 -12.77 1.18 12.32
CA ASN A 80 -13.35 1.93 13.44
C ASN A 80 -14.86 1.69 13.62
N ARG A 81 -15.45 0.76 12.85
CA ARG A 81 -16.84 0.31 13.00
C ARG A 81 -16.90 -1.03 13.71
#